data_AF-A0A0F7EHD0-F1
#
_entry.id   AF-A0A0F7EHD0-F1
#
_cell.length_a   1.000
_cell.length_b   1.000
_cell.length_c   1.000
_cell.angle_alpha   90.00
_cell.angle_beta   90.00
_cell.angle_gamma   90.00
#
_symmetry.space_group_name_H-M   'P 1'
#
loop_
_entity.id
_entity.type
_entity.pdbx_description
1 polymer ?
#
loop_
_entity_poly.entity_id
_entity_poly.type
_entity_poly.pdbx_seq_one_letter_code
_entity_poly.pdbx_strand_id
1 'polypeptide(L)'
;METLPSWFWIIYYLFLLTTLRSAISSLVKKKVLRIISSFTIIFVCTIPLISLIHSIERQEGLNEFEYFIDQLQQGEVWTIYSILGYIYLLVWWGLIINKKKTN
;
A
#
# COMPACT_ATOMS: atom_id res chain seq x y z
N MET A 1 24.11 3.08 3.09
CA MET A 1 22.66 3.25 2.85
C MET A 1 21.93 2.62 4.02
N GLU A 2 21.24 3.44 4.81
CA GLU A 2 20.43 2.95 5.91
C GLU A 2 19.07 2.51 5.36
N THR A 3 18.59 1.35 5.79
CA THR A 3 17.29 0.82 5.40
C THR A 3 16.58 0.26 6.62
N LEU A 4 15.26 0.24 6.58
CA LEU A 4 14.48 -0.43 7.61
C LEU A 4 14.89 -1.91 7.76
N PRO A 5 14.80 -2.48 8.97
CA PRO A 5 15.13 -3.88 9.20
C PRO A 5 14.41 -4.82 8.23
N SER A 6 15.08 -5.88 7.79
CA SER A 6 14.55 -6.81 6.78
C SER A 6 13.17 -7.40 7.13
N TRP A 7 12.89 -7.59 8.42
CA TRP A 7 11.58 -8.09 8.88
C TRP A 7 10.43 -7.15 8.50
N PHE A 8 10.66 -5.84 8.47
CA PHE A 8 9.66 -4.85 8.08
C PHE A 8 9.27 -5.05 6.62
N TRP A 9 10.26 -5.16 5.74
CA TRP A 9 10.06 -5.40 4.31
C TRP A 9 9.34 -6.73 4.04
N ILE A 10 9.68 -7.79 4.78
CA ILE A 10 8.99 -9.09 4.67
C ILE A 10 7.49 -8.94 4.98
N ILE A 11 7.14 -8.28 6.09
CA ILE A 11 5.74 -8.04 6.46
C ILE A 11 5.03 -7.16 5.43
N TYR A 12 5.69 -6.10 4.98
CA TYR A 12 5.16 -5.16 4.00
C TYR A 12 4.83 -5.84 2.66
N TYR A 13 5.77 -6.59 2.08
CA TYR A 13 5.53 -7.31 0.82
C TYR A 13 4.50 -8.43 0.98
N LEU A 14 4.49 -9.12 2.13
CA LEU A 14 3.46 -10.13 2.41
C LEU A 14 2.05 -9.51 2.47
N PHE A 15 1.93 -8.33 3.10
CA PHE A 15 0.68 -7.58 3.13
C PHE A 15 0.24 -7.17 1.71
N LEU A 16 1.14 -6.65 0.88
CA LEU A 16 0.81 -6.30 -0.51
C LEU A 16 0.40 -7.53 -1.34
N LEU A 17 1.12 -8.64 -1.23
CA LEU A 17 0.82 -9.88 -1.95
C LEU A 17 -0.53 -10.48 -1.56
N THR A 18 -0.82 -10.52 -0.26
CA THR A 18 -2.11 -11.01 0.24
C THR A 18 -3.26 -10.11 -0.18
N THR A 19 -3.06 -8.79 -0.16
CA THR A 19 -4.03 -7.81 -0.64
C THR A 19 -4.30 -7.98 -2.13
N LEU A 20 -3.26 -8.11 -2.95
CA LEU A 20 -3.36 -8.35 -4.39
C LEU A 20 -4.14 -9.64 -4.69
N ARG A 21 -3.78 -10.74 -4.03
CA ARG A 21 -4.48 -12.03 -4.18
C ARG A 21 -5.96 -11.91 -3.80
N SER A 22 -6.27 -11.17 -2.73
CA SER A 22 -7.65 -10.95 -2.28
C SER A 22 -8.47 -10.12 -3.28
N ALA A 23 -7.86 -9.09 -3.86
CA ALA A 23 -8.50 -8.23 -4.85
C ALA A 23 -8.76 -8.98 -6.17
N ILE A 24 -7.78 -9.75 -6.66
CA ILE A 24 -7.95 -10.62 -7.83
C ILE A 24 -9.08 -11.63 -7.60
N SER A 25 -9.10 -12.32 -6.45
CA SER A 25 -10.16 -13.28 -6.13
C SER A 25 -11.55 -12.62 -6.09
N SER A 26 -11.63 -11.37 -5.58
CA SER A 26 -12.87 -10.60 -5.51
C SER A 26 -13.36 -10.15 -6.90
N LEU A 27 -12.44 -9.85 -7.81
CA LEU A 27 -12.73 -9.51 -9.20
C LEU A 27 -13.30 -10.72 -9.98
N VAL A 28 -12.68 -11.90 -9.83
CA VAL A 28 -13.09 -13.14 -10.51
C VAL A 28 -14.45 -13.62 -10.02
N LYS A 29 -14.74 -13.48 -8.72
CA LYS A 29 -16.02 -13.92 -8.12
C LYS A 29 -17.22 -13.00 -8.43
N LYS A 30 -17.09 -12.03 -9.35
CA LYS A 30 -18.12 -11.05 -9.78
C LYS A 30 -18.96 -10.47 -8.63
N LYS A 31 -18.35 -10.25 -7.46
CA LYS A 31 -19.07 -9.71 -6.30
C LYS A 31 -19.28 -8.20 -6.48
N VAL A 32 -20.26 -7.63 -5.78
CA VAL A 32 -20.59 -6.18 -5.71
C VAL A 32 -19.36 -5.26 -5.57
N LEU A 33 -18.26 -5.78 -5.00
CA LEU A 33 -17.00 -5.06 -4.79
C LEU A 33 -16.09 -5.01 -6.03
N ARG A 34 -16.56 -5.31 -7.25
CA ARG A 34 -15.70 -5.36 -8.46
C ARG A 34 -14.94 -4.05 -8.71
N ILE A 35 -15.64 -2.91 -8.62
CA ILE A 35 -15.03 -1.58 -8.81
C ILE A 35 -13.97 -1.31 -7.73
N ILE A 36 -14.31 -1.58 -6.47
CA ILE A 36 -13.43 -1.40 -5.31
C ILE A 36 -12.20 -2.34 -5.43
N SER A 37 -12.38 -3.55 -5.95
CA SER A 37 -11.28 -4.50 -6.21
C SER A 37 -10.30 -3.95 -7.25
N SER A 38 -10.80 -3.35 -8.33
CA SER A 38 -9.95 -2.74 -9.36
C SER A 38 -9.11 -1.58 -8.80
N PHE A 39 -9.72 -0.68 -8.03
CA PHE A 39 -8.98 0.39 -7.35
C PHE A 39 -7.94 -0.16 -6.38
N THR A 40 -8.28 -1.22 -5.63
CA THR A 40 -7.34 -1.88 -4.72
C THR A 40 -6.11 -2.42 -5.46
N ILE A 41 -6.28 -3.05 -6.62
CA ILE A 41 -5.16 -3.53 -7.45
C ILE A 41 -4.28 -2.36 -7.89
N ILE A 42 -4.90 -1.26 -8.35
CA ILE A 42 -4.17 -0.06 -8.76
C ILE A 42 -3.33 0.46 -7.58
N PHE A 43 -3.93 0.70 -6.42
CA PHE A 43 -3.22 1.22 -5.24
C PHE A 43 -2.10 0.29 -4.75
N VAL A 44 -2.34 -1.02 -4.69
CA VAL A 44 -1.31 -2.00 -4.28
C VAL A 44 -0.10 -1.98 -5.20
N CYS A 45 -0.26 -1.65 -6.48
CA CYS A 45 0.85 -1.54 -7.42
C CYS A 45 1.47 -0.14 -7.42
N THR A 46 0.67 0.92 -7.44
CA THR A 46 1.16 2.29 -7.62
C THR A 46 1.86 2.82 -6.38
N ILE A 47 1.38 2.53 -5.17
CA ILE A 47 1.98 3.01 -3.92
C ILE A 47 3.44 2.56 -3.78
N PRO A 48 3.78 1.25 -3.84
CA PRO A 48 5.18 0.83 -3.74
C PRO A 48 6.01 1.32 -4.93
N LEU A 49 5.45 1.39 -6.15
CA LEU A 49 6.20 1.89 -7.31
C LEU A 49 6.55 3.38 -7.18
N ILE A 50 5.59 4.21 -6.80
CA ILE A 50 5.81 5.65 -6.58
C ILE A 50 6.80 5.85 -5.44
N SER A 51 6.65 5.10 -4.34
CA SER A 51 7.58 5.15 -3.22
C SER A 51 9.00 4.73 -3.63
N LEU A 52 9.15 3.70 -4.47
CA LEU A 52 10.45 3.27 -5.00
C LEU A 52 11.10 4.35 -5.87
N ILE A 53 10.33 4.98 -6.76
CA ILE A 53 10.84 6.05 -7.65
C ILE A 53 11.38 7.22 -6.81
N HIS A 54 10.62 7.70 -5.82
CA HIS A 54 11.05 8.82 -4.98
C HIS A 54 12.18 8.44 -4.02
N SER A 55 12.26 7.17 -3.61
CA SER A 55 13.36 6.69 -2.75
C SER A 55 14.73 6.73 -3.43
N ILE A 56 14.80 6.86 -4.77
CA ILE A 56 16.05 7.03 -5.51
C ILE A 56 16.64 8.43 -5.30
N GLU A 57 15.79 9.43 -5.08
CA GLU A 57 16.18 10.83 -4.84
C GLU A 57 16.56 11.09 -3.37
N ARG A 58 16.56 10.04 -2.54
CA ARG A 58 16.86 10.10 -1.11
C ARG A 58 18.32 10.51 -0.87
N GLN A 59 18.51 11.50 0.00
CA GLN A 59 19.83 11.93 0.46
C GLN A 59 20.50 10.85 1.33
N GLU A 60 21.83 10.79 1.29
CA GLU A 60 22.60 9.83 2.10
C GLU A 60 22.40 10.08 3.60
N GLY A 61 22.14 9.02 4.36
CA GLY A 61 22.02 9.06 5.82
C GLY A 61 20.58 9.10 6.37
N LEU A 62 19.56 9.12 5.51
CA LEU A 62 18.16 8.93 5.91
C LEU A 62 17.67 7.52 5.55
N ASN A 63 16.91 6.88 6.44
CA ASN A 63 16.19 5.66 6.08
C ASN A 63 14.91 5.99 5.26
N GLU A 64 14.26 4.98 4.68
CA GLU A 64 13.12 5.19 3.77
C GLU A 64 11.91 5.81 4.49
N PHE A 65 11.74 5.49 5.77
CA PHE A 65 10.64 6.01 6.57
C PHE A 65 10.89 7.47 6.97
N GLU A 66 12.10 7.81 7.40
CA GLU A 66 12.49 9.19 7.70
C GLU A 66 12.36 10.09 6.48
N TYR A 67 12.82 9.63 5.33
CA TYR A 67 12.64 10.34 4.06
C TYR A 67 11.16 10.52 3.73
N PHE A 68 10.32 9.49 3.92
CA PHE A 68 8.88 9.61 3.73
C PHE A 68 8.25 10.69 4.64
N ILE A 69 8.65 10.74 5.90
CA ILE A 69 8.14 11.73 6.87
C ILE A 69 8.63 13.15 6.54
N ASP A 70 9.89 13.31 6.14
CA ASP A 70 10.43 14.59 5.68
C ASP A 70 9.63 15.14 4.49
N GLN A 71 9.43 14.31 3.46
CA GLN A 71 8.66 14.68 2.27
C GLN A 71 7.18 14.96 2.60
N LEU A 72 6.62 14.26 3.60
CA LEU A 72 5.28 14.53 4.09
C LEU A 72 5.16 15.88 4.78
N GLN A 73 6.15 16.27 5.58
CA GLN A 73 6.19 17.60 6.22
C GLN A 73 6.34 18.72 5.19
N GLN A 74 7.03 18.45 4.08
CA GLN A 74 7.14 19.35 2.93
C GLN A 74 5.84 19.43 2.10
N GLY A 75 4.87 18.55 2.37
CA GLY A 75 3.57 18.54 1.70
C GLY A 75 3.61 17.86 0.33
N GLU A 76 4.57 16.97 0.09
CA GLU A 76 4.72 16.30 -1.20
C GLU A 76 3.51 15.44 -1.54
N VAL A 77 2.98 15.63 -2.76
CA VAL A 77 1.72 15.01 -3.20
C VAL A 77 1.78 13.48 -3.14
N TRP A 78 2.94 12.90 -3.43
CA TRP A 78 3.13 11.45 -3.44
C TRP A 78 3.03 10.84 -2.04
N THR A 79 3.41 11.58 -0.99
CA THR A 79 3.31 11.11 0.41
C THR A 79 1.87 11.12 0.89
N ILE A 80 1.12 12.18 0.54
CA ILE A 80 -0.33 12.29 0.82
C ILE A 80 -1.09 11.19 0.08
N TYR A 81 -0.77 10.98 -1.20
CA TYR A 81 -1.32 9.89 -2.01
C TYR A 81 -1.05 8.52 -1.36
N SER A 82 0.19 8.29 -0.92
CA SER A 82 0.59 7.05 -0.25
C SER A 82 -0.19 6.82 1.05
N ILE A 83 -0.36 7.85 1.89
CA ILE A 83 -1.14 7.76 3.14
C ILE A 83 -2.60 7.42 2.86
N LEU A 84 -3.25 8.15 1.95
CA LEU A 84 -4.63 7.88 1.56
C LEU A 84 -4.79 6.48 0.99
N GLY A 85 -3.81 6.04 0.19
CA GLY A 85 -3.71 4.69 -0.32
C GLY A 85 -3.64 3.63 0.79
N TYR A 86 -2.77 3.80 1.79
CA TYR A 86 -2.66 2.89 2.92
C TYR A 86 -3.94 2.85 3.76
N ILE A 87 -4.55 4.00 4.04
CA ILE A 87 -5.86 4.07 4.73
C ILE A 87 -6.92 3.29 3.93
N TYR A 88 -6.94 3.46 2.61
CA TYR A 88 -7.85 2.73 1.74
C TYR A 88 -7.62 1.21 1.80
N LEU A 89 -6.37 0.74 1.79
CA LEU A 89 -6.04 -0.69 1.92
C LEU A 89 -6.49 -1.25 3.28
N LEU A 90 -6.40 -0.48 4.36
CA LEU A 90 -6.94 -0.88 5.67
C LEU A 90 -8.46 -1.02 5.64
N VAL A 91 -9.17 -0.07 5.02
CA VAL A 91 -10.62 -0.14 4.84
C VAL A 91 -11.02 -1.36 3.99
N TRP A 92 -10.27 -1.66 2.92
CA TRP A 92 -10.48 -2.85 2.09
C TRP A 92 -10.45 -4.14 2.92
N TRP A 93 -9.43 -4.29 3.79
CA TRP A 93 -9.34 -5.46 4.66
C TRP A 93 -10.51 -5.54 5.65
N GLY A 94 -10.95 -4.42 6.22
CA GLY A 94 -12.16 -4.36 7.05
C GLY A 94 -13.41 -4.86 6.31
N LEU A 95 -13.60 -4.44 5.06
CA LEU A 95 -14.72 -4.90 4.22
C LEU A 95 -14.64 -6.40 3.91
N ILE A 96 -13.44 -6.91 3.59
CA ILE A 96 -13.23 -8.33 3.28
C ILE A 96 -13.47 -9.21 4.50
N ILE A 97 -12.99 -8.81 5.68
CA ILE A 97 -13.17 -9.55 6.93
C ILE A 97 -14.65 -9.57 7.33
N ASN A 98 -15.33 -8.42 7.30
CA ASN A 98 -16.75 -8.33 7.63
C ASN A 98 -17.60 -9.21 6.71
N LYS A 99 -17.30 -9.23 5.41
CA LYS A 99 -18.02 -10.05 4.44
C LYS A 99 -17.84 -11.55 4.64
N LYS A 100 -16.67 -11.99 5.12
CA LYS A 100 -16.44 -13.40 5.46
C LYS A 100 -17.22 -13.83 6.69
N LYS A 101 -17.52 -12.92 7.62
CA LYS A 101 -18.30 -13.20 8.82
C LYS A 101 -19.80 -13.39 8.53
N THR A 102 -20.30 -12.90 7.39
CA THR A 102 -21.72 -12.97 6.99
C THR A 102 -22.03 -14.05 5.96
N ASN A 103 -21.03 -14.78 5.43
CA ASN A 103 -21.24 -16.04 4.67
C ASN A 103 -20.96 -17.23 5.57
#